data_AF-X1QVU9-F1
#
_entry.id   AF-X1QVU9-F1
#
_cell.length_a   1.000
_cell.length_b   1.000
_cell.length_c   1.000
_cell.angle_alpha   90.00
_cell.angle_beta   90.00
_cell.angle_gamma   90.00
#
_symmetry.space_group_name_H-M   'P 1'
#
loop_
_entity.id
_entity.type
_entity.pdbx_description
1 polymer ?
#
loop_
_entity_poly.entity_id
_entity_poly.type
_entity_poly.pdbx_seq_one_letter_code
_entity_poly.pdbx_strand_id
1 'polypeptide(L)'
;AWNGEANATKPITDIEGVCAAARVKGTIIKKILMSPTSFAYLRKSEEAINFVFGAAGSSVTKYPNLAVLNENLKADGLPLIDLIESIFQFENRDHDITNLVSWDEGKIAFLPQDQIGNVLHCKTAEEEFKPLQVLQELKDFVLISKWSENAPLTEYTSGAANAFPAIKLSESIFLMNSLATSWAG
;
A
#
# COMPACT_ATOMS: atom_id res chain seq x y z
N ALA A 1 5.40 -20.35 3.50
CA ALA A 1 6.06 -19.06 3.82
C ALA A 1 7.13 -18.80 2.78
N TRP A 2 7.23 -17.58 2.22
CA TRP A 2 8.10 -17.26 1.09
C TRP A 2 9.56 -17.03 1.48
N ASN A 3 9.85 -16.83 2.77
CA ASN A 3 11.22 -16.68 3.29
C ASN A 3 11.96 -18.02 3.51
N GLY A 4 11.36 -19.15 3.13
CA GLY A 4 11.97 -20.48 3.25
C GLY A 4 12.88 -20.84 2.08
N GLU A 5 13.22 -22.13 2.00
CA GLU A 5 14.06 -22.68 0.92
C GLU A 5 13.45 -22.45 -0.47
N ALA A 6 14.28 -22.04 -1.43
CA ALA A 6 13.83 -21.60 -2.76
C ALA A 6 13.00 -22.66 -3.52
N ASN A 7 13.29 -23.95 -3.31
CA ASN A 7 12.61 -25.07 -3.95
C ASN A 7 11.29 -25.49 -3.26
N ALA A 8 11.06 -25.03 -2.03
CA ALA A 8 9.88 -25.35 -1.23
C ALA A 8 8.83 -24.23 -1.26
N THR A 9 9.22 -23.02 -1.66
CA THR A 9 8.33 -21.86 -1.73
C THR A 9 7.63 -21.78 -3.09
N LYS A 10 6.33 -21.48 -3.06
CA LYS A 10 5.47 -21.45 -4.26
C LYS A 10 4.67 -20.14 -4.39
N PRO A 11 5.35 -18.98 -4.50
CA PRO A 11 4.69 -17.69 -4.52
C PRO A 11 3.79 -17.43 -5.75
N ILE A 12 4.11 -17.99 -6.92
CA ILE A 12 3.26 -17.86 -8.11
C ILE A 12 1.99 -18.68 -7.94
N THR A 13 2.10 -19.93 -7.47
CA THR A 13 0.94 -20.75 -7.11
C THR A 13 0.04 -20.05 -6.08
N ASP A 14 0.64 -19.41 -5.06
CA ASP A 14 -0.11 -18.67 -4.04
C ASP A 14 -0.89 -17.48 -4.66
N ILE A 15 -0.25 -16.71 -5.56
CA ILE A 15 -0.89 -15.60 -6.28
C ILE A 15 -2.06 -16.11 -7.14
N GLU A 16 -1.86 -17.19 -7.89
CA GLU A 16 -2.91 -17.83 -8.70
C GLU A 16 -4.08 -18.31 -7.83
N GLY A 17 -3.79 -18.89 -6.66
CA GLY A 17 -4.79 -19.33 -5.69
C GLY A 17 -5.66 -18.17 -5.20
N VAL A 18 -5.06 -17.03 -4.85
CA VAL A 18 -5.82 -15.82 -4.47
C VAL A 18 -6.64 -15.29 -5.64
N CYS A 19 -6.08 -15.28 -6.85
CA CYS A 19 -6.80 -14.86 -8.05
C CYS A 19 -8.00 -15.77 -8.37
N ALA A 20 -7.84 -17.09 -8.21
CA ALA A 20 -8.92 -18.05 -8.38
C ALA A 20 -10.02 -17.84 -7.32
N ALA A 21 -9.64 -17.66 -6.05
CA ALA A 21 -10.58 -17.38 -4.96
C ALA A 21 -11.35 -16.06 -5.19
N ALA A 22 -10.68 -15.03 -5.72
CA ALA A 22 -11.33 -13.76 -6.07
C ALA A 22 -12.33 -13.91 -7.21
N ARG A 23 -11.99 -14.68 -8.25
CA ARG A 23 -12.88 -14.96 -9.38
C ARG A 23 -14.16 -15.69 -8.95
N VAL A 24 -14.07 -16.63 -7.99
CA VAL A 24 -15.25 -17.30 -7.41
C VAL A 24 -16.19 -16.28 -6.72
N LYS A 25 -15.64 -15.22 -6.14
CA LYS A 25 -16.39 -14.11 -5.53
C LYS A 25 -16.77 -13.01 -6.54
N GLY A 26 -16.61 -13.25 -7.85
CA GLY A 26 -16.96 -12.29 -8.90
C GLY A 26 -16.02 -11.08 -9.01
N THR A 27 -14.82 -11.15 -8.41
CA THR A 27 -13.84 -10.07 -8.46
C THR A 27 -12.65 -10.42 -9.35
N ILE A 28 -12.27 -9.51 -10.23
CA ILE A 28 -11.04 -9.61 -11.02
C ILE A 28 -9.99 -8.71 -10.37
N ILE A 29 -8.91 -9.31 -9.87
CA ILE A 29 -7.77 -8.58 -9.32
C ILE A 29 -6.95 -8.01 -10.49
N LYS A 30 -6.57 -6.73 -10.40
CA LYS A 30 -5.75 -6.04 -11.40
C LYS A 30 -4.35 -5.73 -10.90
N LYS A 31 -4.18 -5.57 -9.58
CA LYS A 31 -2.92 -5.10 -8.99
C LYS A 31 -2.61 -5.83 -7.70
N ILE A 32 -1.32 -6.07 -7.46
CA ILE A 32 -0.76 -6.60 -6.22
C ILE A 32 0.15 -5.53 -5.61
N LEU A 33 -0.01 -5.27 -4.33
CA LEU A 33 0.83 -4.37 -3.54
C LEU A 33 1.63 -5.19 -2.54
N MET A 34 2.94 -4.99 -2.50
CA MET A 34 3.82 -5.63 -1.53
C MET A 34 5.07 -4.80 -1.24
N SER A 35 5.74 -5.09 -0.12
CA SER A 35 7.03 -4.47 0.20
C SER A 35 8.17 -5.01 -0.68
N PRO A 36 9.25 -4.24 -0.90
CA PRO A 36 10.44 -4.71 -1.60
C PRO A 36 11.04 -5.99 -1.01
N THR A 37 10.99 -6.15 0.32
CA THR A 37 11.44 -7.38 1.01
C THR A 37 10.60 -8.59 0.63
N SER A 38 9.27 -8.43 0.59
CA SER A 38 8.36 -9.51 0.17
C SER A 38 8.60 -9.89 -1.30
N PHE A 39 8.85 -8.91 -2.16
CA PHE A 39 9.23 -9.13 -3.55
C PHE A 39 10.58 -9.84 -3.67
N ALA A 40 11.54 -9.51 -2.81
CA ALA A 40 12.84 -10.17 -2.77
C ALA A 40 12.73 -11.67 -2.46
N TYR A 41 11.78 -12.09 -1.61
CA TYR A 41 11.49 -13.50 -1.41
C TYR A 41 10.85 -14.15 -2.63
N LEU A 42 9.84 -13.50 -3.22
CA LEU A 42 9.16 -13.99 -4.42
C LEU A 42 10.18 -14.28 -5.53
N ARG A 43 11.01 -13.30 -5.89
CA ARG A 43 11.95 -13.44 -7.02
C ARG A 43 13.08 -14.45 -6.79
N LYS A 44 13.31 -14.87 -5.54
CA LYS A 44 14.32 -15.88 -5.18
C LYS A 44 13.78 -17.31 -5.24
N SER A 45 12.46 -17.49 -5.24
CA SER A 45 11.86 -18.82 -5.37
C SER A 45 12.21 -19.45 -6.71
N GLU A 46 12.44 -20.76 -6.69
CA GLU A 46 12.69 -21.54 -7.91
C GLU A 46 11.49 -21.45 -8.86
N GLU A 47 10.27 -21.41 -8.30
CA GLU A 47 9.05 -21.24 -9.08
C GLU A 47 9.01 -19.91 -9.85
N ALA A 48 9.32 -18.77 -9.22
CA ALA A 48 9.31 -17.48 -9.91
C ALA A 48 10.43 -17.38 -10.96
N ILE A 49 11.57 -18.02 -10.72
CA ILE A 49 12.65 -18.11 -11.70
C ILE A 49 12.19 -18.92 -12.91
N ASN A 50 11.62 -20.11 -12.67
CA ASN A 50 11.14 -21.01 -13.73
C ASN A 50 9.96 -20.41 -14.51
N PHE A 51 9.11 -19.65 -13.84
CA PHE A 51 8.02 -18.91 -14.46
C PHE A 51 8.52 -17.89 -15.49
N VAL A 52 9.61 -17.17 -15.18
CA VAL A 52 10.13 -16.11 -16.04
C VAL A 52 11.10 -16.62 -17.11
N PHE A 53 11.98 -17.56 -16.77
CA PHE A 53 13.06 -18.00 -17.65
C PHE A 53 12.86 -19.40 -18.25
N GLY A 54 11.76 -20.08 -17.91
CA GLY A 54 11.58 -21.52 -18.19
C GLY A 54 12.41 -22.38 -17.23
N ALA A 55 12.40 -23.70 -17.44
CA ALA A 55 13.14 -24.65 -16.59
C ALA A 55 14.65 -24.36 -16.63
N ALA A 56 15.13 -23.54 -15.69
CA ALA A 56 16.53 -23.24 -15.55
C ALA A 56 17.19 -24.42 -14.85
N GLY A 57 18.22 -25.00 -15.46
CA GLY A 57 19.09 -25.95 -14.76
C GLY A 57 19.68 -25.32 -13.50
N SER A 58 20.30 -26.13 -12.65
CA SER A 58 20.72 -25.87 -11.25
C SER A 58 21.70 -24.72 -10.99
N SER A 59 21.89 -23.78 -11.92
CA SER A 59 22.84 -22.67 -11.85
C SER A 59 22.18 -21.37 -12.31
N VAL A 60 21.16 -20.92 -11.58
CA VAL A 60 20.54 -19.63 -11.80
C VAL A 60 21.47 -18.54 -11.27
N THR A 61 22.07 -17.76 -12.16
CA THR A 61 22.98 -16.66 -11.81
C THR A 61 22.26 -15.30 -11.68
N LYS A 62 20.96 -15.24 -11.99
CA LYS A 62 20.18 -14.00 -12.02
C LYS A 62 18.72 -14.22 -11.60
N TYR A 63 18.27 -13.42 -10.64
CA TYR A 63 16.86 -13.35 -10.25
C TYR A 63 16.08 -12.41 -11.19
N PRO A 64 14.81 -12.73 -11.55
CA PRO A 64 13.98 -11.85 -12.37
C PRO A 64 13.80 -10.49 -11.69
N ASN A 65 13.86 -9.40 -12.46
CA ASN A 65 13.53 -8.07 -11.95
C ASN A 65 12.01 -7.85 -12.03
N LEU A 66 11.52 -6.75 -11.44
CA LEU A 66 10.09 -6.45 -11.37
C LEU A 66 9.46 -6.32 -12.76
N ALA A 67 10.13 -5.65 -13.69
CA ALA A 67 9.61 -5.41 -15.04
C ALA A 67 9.39 -6.72 -15.80
N VAL A 68 10.41 -7.59 -15.85
CA VAL A 68 10.32 -8.87 -16.57
C VAL A 68 9.31 -9.81 -15.90
N LEU A 69 9.24 -9.83 -14.57
CA LEU A 69 8.22 -10.62 -13.88
C LEU A 69 6.81 -10.12 -14.21
N ASN A 70 6.58 -8.81 -14.17
CA ASN A 70 5.29 -8.21 -14.51
C ASN A 70 4.88 -8.43 -15.97
N GLU A 71 5.84 -8.45 -16.91
CA GLU A 71 5.58 -8.81 -18.31
C GLU A 71 5.05 -10.25 -18.43
N ASN A 72 5.67 -11.20 -17.73
CA ASN A 72 5.22 -12.60 -17.73
C ASN A 72 3.88 -12.77 -17.01
N LEU A 73 3.68 -12.13 -15.85
CA LEU A 73 2.39 -12.11 -15.16
C LEU A 73 1.28 -11.58 -16.08
N LYS A 74 1.55 -10.49 -16.80
CA LYS A 74 0.60 -9.91 -17.75
C LYS A 74 0.31 -10.85 -18.93
N ALA A 75 1.33 -11.54 -19.44
CA ALA A 75 1.18 -12.50 -20.54
C ALA A 75 0.22 -13.64 -20.16
N ASP A 76 0.26 -14.08 -18.91
CA ASP A 76 -0.59 -15.15 -18.37
C ASP A 76 -1.92 -14.63 -17.79
N GLY A 77 -2.22 -13.33 -17.96
CA GLY A 77 -3.46 -12.72 -17.47
C GLY A 77 -3.56 -12.60 -15.95
N LEU A 78 -2.41 -12.54 -15.27
CA LEU A 78 -2.27 -12.31 -13.84
C LEU A 78 -2.06 -10.82 -13.54
N PRO A 79 -2.44 -10.36 -12.32
CA PRO A 79 -2.30 -8.96 -11.93
C PRO A 79 -0.84 -8.51 -11.79
N LEU A 80 -0.60 -7.22 -12.02
CA LEU A 80 0.73 -6.60 -11.95
C LEU A 80 1.13 -6.32 -10.50
N ILE A 81 2.41 -6.46 -10.19
CA ILE A 81 3.00 -6.13 -8.89
C ILE A 81 3.49 -4.69 -8.88
N ASP A 82 3.14 -3.96 -7.83
CA ASP A 82 3.65 -2.63 -7.51
C ASP A 82 4.25 -2.63 -6.10
N LEU A 83 5.41 -1.99 -5.97
CA LEU A 83 6.19 -2.02 -4.73
C LEU A 83 5.87 -0.78 -3.90
N ILE A 84 5.54 -1.00 -2.63
CA ILE A 84 5.31 0.08 -1.67
C ILE A 84 6.50 0.15 -0.72
N GLU A 85 7.23 1.24 -0.81
CA GLU A 85 8.30 1.58 0.11
C GLU A 85 8.15 3.05 0.50
N SER A 86 7.69 3.29 1.72
CA SER A 86 7.76 4.61 2.33
C SER A 86 8.11 4.49 3.80
N ILE A 87 8.86 5.46 4.30
CA ILE A 87 9.34 5.51 5.67
C ILE A 87 8.81 6.80 6.27
N PHE A 88 8.11 6.67 7.40
CA PHE A 88 7.59 7.79 8.18
C PHE A 88 8.44 7.96 9.44
N GLN A 89 8.62 9.20 9.85
CA GLN A 89 9.32 9.52 11.10
C GLN A 89 8.32 10.07 12.10
N PHE A 90 8.31 9.50 13.29
CA PHE A 90 7.46 9.93 14.40
C PHE A 90 8.36 10.42 15.53
N GLU A 91 8.15 11.66 15.95
CA GLU A 91 8.78 12.24 17.12
C GLU A 91 7.83 12.08 18.32
N ASN A 92 8.33 11.47 19.39
CA ASN A 92 7.59 11.37 20.65
C ASN A 92 7.73 12.66 21.47
N ARG A 93 7.04 12.74 22.61
CA ARG A 93 7.10 13.88 23.52
C ARG A 93 8.52 14.16 24.06
N ASP A 94 9.36 13.15 24.13
CA ASP A 94 10.72 13.19 24.69
C ASP A 94 11.79 13.51 23.62
N HIS A 95 11.37 13.91 22.41
CA HIS A 95 12.23 14.18 21.25
C HIS A 95 12.95 12.96 20.67
N ASP A 96 12.51 11.74 21.00
CA ASP A 96 13.00 10.54 20.32
C ASP A 96 12.29 10.37 18.98
N ILE A 97 13.10 10.17 17.94
CA ILE A 97 12.62 9.93 16.57
C ILE A 97 12.59 8.42 16.32
N THR A 98 11.41 7.92 15.96
CA THR A 98 11.20 6.53 15.56
C THR A 98 10.83 6.46 14.08
N ASN A 99 11.48 5.54 13.35
CA ASN A 99 11.16 5.30 11.94
C ASN A 99 10.12 4.17 11.86
N LEU A 100 9.02 4.42 11.18
CA LEU A 100 7.99 3.44 10.86
C LEU A 100 8.00 3.16 9.37
N VAL A 101 8.14 1.89 9.00
CA VAL A 101 7.98 1.45 7.60
C VAL A 101 6.49 1.38 7.29
N SER A 102 6.09 1.91 6.14
CA SER A 102 4.67 2.03 5.77
C SER A 102 3.97 0.72 5.45
N TRP A 103 4.74 -0.32 5.13
CA TRP A 103 4.21 -1.59 4.64
C TRP A 103 4.94 -2.76 5.28
N ASP A 104 4.20 -3.55 6.05
CA ASP A 104 4.76 -4.69 6.77
C ASP A 104 5.27 -5.77 5.82
N GLU A 105 6.38 -6.38 6.21
CA GLU A 105 6.92 -7.54 5.53
C GLU A 105 5.91 -8.71 5.56
N GLY A 106 5.77 -9.38 4.42
CA GLY A 106 4.88 -10.52 4.28
C GLY A 106 3.42 -10.15 4.06
N LYS A 107 3.00 -8.91 4.26
CA LYS A 107 1.62 -8.47 3.99
C LYS A 107 1.49 -8.10 2.53
N ILE A 108 0.63 -8.81 1.80
CA ILE A 108 0.41 -8.60 0.38
C ILE A 108 -1.07 -8.28 0.17
N ALA A 109 -1.34 -7.18 -0.52
CA ALA A 109 -2.71 -6.76 -0.84
C ALA A 109 -3.00 -6.92 -2.32
N PHE A 110 -4.18 -7.44 -2.64
CA PHE A 110 -4.66 -7.67 -3.99
C PHE A 110 -5.85 -6.75 -4.23
N LEU A 111 -5.72 -5.86 -5.21
CA LEU A 111 -6.68 -4.82 -5.51
C LEU A 111 -7.41 -5.08 -6.83
N PRO A 112 -8.72 -4.83 -6.88
CA PRO A 112 -9.51 -4.94 -8.12
C PRO A 112 -9.29 -3.76 -9.06
N GLN A 113 -8.82 -2.62 -8.55
CA GLN A 113 -8.53 -1.39 -9.28
C GLN A 113 -7.69 -0.43 -8.43
N ASP A 114 -7.14 0.63 -9.03
CA ASP A 114 -6.30 1.61 -8.32
C ASP A 114 -7.08 2.42 -7.27
N GLN A 115 -8.31 2.83 -7.58
CA GLN A 115 -9.15 3.57 -6.64
C GLN A 115 -10.11 2.64 -5.89
N ILE A 116 -9.81 2.31 -4.64
CA ILE A 116 -10.61 1.38 -3.82
C ILE A 116 -11.62 2.05 -2.89
N GLY A 117 -11.62 3.37 -2.85
CA GLY A 117 -12.38 4.14 -1.87
C GLY A 117 -12.32 5.63 -2.12
N ASN A 118 -12.92 6.37 -1.20
CA ASN A 118 -12.97 7.82 -1.22
C ASN A 118 -12.52 8.37 0.14
N VAL A 119 -11.99 9.59 0.14
CA VAL A 119 -11.86 10.36 1.37
C VAL A 119 -13.23 10.97 1.67
N LEU A 120 -13.81 10.60 2.80
CA LEU A 120 -15.01 11.23 3.32
C LEU A 120 -14.59 12.40 4.19
N HIS A 121 -15.22 13.54 4.01
CA HIS A 121 -14.94 14.74 4.79
C HIS A 121 -16.23 15.40 5.23
N CYS A 122 -16.16 16.05 6.37
CA CYS A 122 -17.23 16.88 6.90
C CYS A 122 -16.67 18.29 7.15
N LYS A 123 -17.57 19.25 7.32
CA LYS A 123 -17.17 20.60 7.72
C LYS A 123 -16.36 20.55 9.00
N THR A 124 -15.33 21.40 9.07
CA THR A 124 -14.59 21.60 10.31
C THR A 124 -15.39 22.51 11.25
N ALA A 125 -15.09 22.48 12.55
CA ALA A 125 -15.77 23.34 13.51
C ALA A 125 -15.59 24.83 13.19
N GLU A 126 -14.41 25.20 12.67
CA GLU A 126 -14.09 26.57 12.23
C GLU A 126 -14.83 26.99 10.97
N GLU A 127 -15.20 26.05 10.10
CA GLU A 127 -16.04 26.31 8.92
C GLU A 127 -17.49 26.58 9.33
N GLU A 128 -18.01 25.83 10.31
CA GLU A 128 -19.37 25.99 10.82
C GLU A 128 -19.52 27.25 11.67
N PHE A 129 -18.52 27.56 12.50
CA PHE A 129 -18.49 28.73 13.39
C PHE A 129 -17.37 29.70 13.00
N LYS A 130 -17.58 30.42 11.90
CA LYS A 130 -16.60 31.35 11.34
C LYS A 130 -16.21 32.48 12.33
N PRO A 131 -14.92 32.59 12.71
CA PRO A 131 -14.44 33.70 13.53
C PRO A 131 -14.41 35.02 12.76
N LEU A 132 -14.74 36.12 13.43
CA LEU A 132 -14.97 37.44 12.80
C LEU A 132 -13.71 38.13 12.24
N GLN A 133 -12.52 37.80 12.76
CA GLN A 133 -11.24 38.46 12.41
C GLN A 133 -10.26 37.53 11.68
N VAL A 134 -10.78 36.47 11.05
CA VAL A 134 -9.98 35.45 10.36
C VAL A 134 -10.40 35.39 8.90
N LEU A 135 -9.42 35.48 7.99
CA LEU A 135 -9.64 35.22 6.58
C LEU A 135 -9.59 33.71 6.37
N GLN A 136 -10.64 33.14 5.80
CA GLN A 136 -10.77 31.70 5.62
C GLN A 136 -11.14 31.36 4.19
N GLU A 137 -10.42 30.39 3.62
CA GLU A 137 -10.68 29.84 2.28
C GLU A 137 -10.63 28.32 2.33
N LEU A 138 -11.62 27.66 1.72
CA LEU A 138 -11.69 26.21 1.63
C LEU A 138 -11.03 25.76 0.32
N LYS A 139 -10.01 24.91 0.42
CA LYS A 139 -9.41 24.23 -0.73
C LYS A 139 -9.60 22.73 -0.59
N ASP A 140 -10.37 22.12 -1.50
CA ASP A 140 -10.84 20.74 -1.42
C ASP A 140 -11.56 20.46 -0.09
N PHE A 141 -10.89 19.78 0.84
CA PHE A 141 -11.40 19.48 2.19
C PHE A 141 -10.55 20.13 3.31
N VAL A 142 -9.61 21.00 2.94
CA VAL A 142 -8.72 21.72 3.86
C VAL A 142 -9.15 23.17 3.97
N LEU A 143 -9.57 23.58 5.17
CA LEU A 143 -9.84 24.97 5.50
C LEU A 143 -8.53 25.67 5.85
N ILE A 144 -8.21 26.73 5.10
CA ILE A 144 -7.03 27.57 5.33
C ILE A 144 -7.51 28.84 6.02
N SER A 145 -7.00 29.09 7.22
CA SER A 145 -7.32 30.25 8.06
C SER A 145 -6.08 31.14 8.20
N LYS A 146 -6.19 32.46 7.96
CA LYS A 146 -5.14 33.46 8.19
C LYS A 146 -5.62 34.57 9.13
N TRP A 147 -4.81 34.89 10.14
CA TRP A 147 -5.04 36.03 11.03
C TRP A 147 -3.72 36.59 11.57
N SER A 148 -3.77 37.75 12.23
CA SER A 148 -2.59 38.39 12.81
C SER A 148 -2.89 38.97 14.19
N GLU A 149 -1.90 38.94 15.07
CA GLU A 149 -1.87 39.67 16.34
C GLU A 149 -0.89 40.84 16.22
N ASN A 150 -1.15 41.95 16.91
CA ASN A 150 -0.38 43.19 16.75
C ASN A 150 0.70 43.42 17.82
N ALA A 151 0.65 42.72 18.96
CA ALA A 151 1.55 42.95 20.09
C ALA A 151 1.95 41.63 20.80
N PRO A 152 2.98 40.91 20.31
CA PRO A 152 3.85 41.22 19.17
C PRO A 152 3.16 41.06 17.80
N LEU A 153 3.71 41.68 16.75
CA LEU A 153 3.22 41.47 15.38
C LEU A 153 3.53 40.03 14.95
N THR A 154 2.49 39.19 14.91
CA THR A 154 2.60 37.77 14.54
C THR A 154 1.52 37.45 13.53
N GLU A 155 1.89 36.84 12.40
CA GLU A 155 0.92 36.28 11.45
C GLU A 155 0.82 34.77 11.65
N TYR A 156 -0.41 34.27 11.68
CA TYR A 156 -0.71 32.85 11.82
C TYR A 156 -1.40 32.36 10.56
N THR A 157 -1.02 31.17 10.13
CA THR A 157 -1.70 30.41 9.07
C THR A 157 -1.98 29.03 9.60
N SER A 158 -3.25 28.64 9.64
CA SER A 158 -3.70 27.32 10.07
C SER A 158 -4.38 26.59 8.93
N GLY A 159 -4.11 25.29 8.83
CA GLY A 159 -4.80 24.38 7.93
C GLY A 159 -5.55 23.35 8.76
N ALA A 160 -6.88 23.30 8.65
CA ALA A 160 -7.72 22.35 9.35
C ALA A 160 -8.48 21.47 8.34
N ALA A 161 -8.47 20.16 8.56
CA ALA A 161 -9.23 19.21 7.74
C ALA A 161 -9.86 18.15 8.64
N ASN A 162 -11.14 17.88 8.42
CA ASN A 162 -11.84 16.74 9.03
C ASN A 162 -12.16 15.74 7.92
N ALA A 163 -11.22 14.83 7.69
CA ALA A 163 -11.27 13.88 6.58
C ALA A 163 -10.80 12.51 7.05
N PHE A 164 -11.47 11.46 6.60
CA PHE A 164 -11.12 10.07 6.88
C PHE A 164 -11.19 9.22 5.61
N PRO A 165 -10.22 8.32 5.38
CA PRO A 165 -10.27 7.40 4.25
C PRO A 165 -11.36 6.35 4.48
N ALA A 166 -12.21 6.13 3.48
CA ALA A 166 -13.23 5.08 3.49
C ALA A 166 -13.05 4.13 2.32
N ILE A 167 -12.80 2.86 2.63
CA ILE A 167 -12.65 1.79 1.64
C ILE A 167 -14.04 1.28 1.26
N LYS A 168 -14.42 1.45 -0.01
CA LYS A 168 -15.75 1.02 -0.51
C LYS A 168 -15.74 -0.40 -1.06
N LEU A 169 -14.60 -0.85 -1.56
CA LEU A 169 -14.43 -2.16 -2.19
C LEU A 169 -13.81 -3.19 -1.23
N SER A 170 -14.12 -3.11 0.06
CA SER A 170 -13.51 -3.98 1.08
C SER A 170 -13.74 -5.47 0.79
N GLU A 171 -14.91 -5.85 0.27
CA GLU A 171 -15.23 -7.24 -0.09
C GLU A 171 -14.47 -7.76 -1.32
N SER A 172 -13.96 -6.84 -2.14
CA SER A 172 -13.21 -7.14 -3.37
C SER A 172 -11.70 -7.01 -3.18
N ILE A 173 -11.23 -6.69 -1.97
CA ILE A 173 -9.81 -6.66 -1.62
C ILE A 173 -9.45 -7.95 -0.92
N PHE A 174 -8.33 -8.55 -1.34
CA PHE A 174 -7.82 -9.77 -0.73
C PHE A 174 -6.48 -9.47 -0.09
N LEU A 175 -6.26 -10.04 1.09
CA LEU A 175 -5.00 -9.92 1.81
C LEU A 175 -4.40 -11.30 1.99
N MET A 176 -3.09 -11.39 1.81
CA MET A 176 -2.32 -12.60 2.03
C MET A 176 -1.16 -12.29 2.95
N ASN A 177 -0.83 -13.25 3.82
CA ASN A 177 0.40 -13.24 4.57
C ASN A 177 1.36 -14.26 3.94
N SER A 178 2.42 -13.78 3.30
CA SER A 178 3.39 -14.66 2.65
C SER A 178 4.35 -15.33 3.63
N LEU A 179 4.39 -14.91 4.90
CA LEU A 179 5.28 -15.45 5.92
C LEU A 179 4.59 -16.45 6.86
N ALA A 180 3.27 -16.43 6.97
CA ALA A 180 2.53 -17.31 7.86
C ALA A 180 1.18 -17.73 7.28
N THR A 181 0.71 -18.91 7.67
CA THR A 181 -0.61 -19.45 7.24
C THR A 181 -1.77 -18.93 8.10
N SER A 182 -1.47 -18.29 9.23
CA SER A 182 -2.46 -17.65 10.10
C SER A 182 -2.16 -16.16 10.28
N TRP A 183 -3.23 -15.39 10.45
CA TRP A 183 -3.13 -14.01 10.91
C TRP A 183 -3.03 -14.06 12.44
N ALA A 184 -1.86 -13.71 12.99
CA ALA A 184 -1.80 -13.36 14.41
C ALA A 184 -2.64 -12.10 14.59
N GLY A 185 -3.71 -12.19 15.37
CA GLY A 185 -4.60 -11.08 15.70
C GLY A 185 -3.98 -10.12 16.69
#